data_AF-A0A7G7CN04-F1
#
_entry.id   AF-A0A7G7CN04-F1
#
_cell.length_a   1.000
_cell.length_b   1.000
_cell.length_c   1.000
_cell.angle_alpha   90.00
_cell.angle_beta   90.00
_cell.angle_gamma   90.00
#
_symmetry.space_group_name_H-M   'P 1'
#
loop_
_entity.id
_entity.type
_entity.pdbx_description
1 polymer ?
#
loop_
_entity_poly.entity_id
_entity_poly.type
_entity_poly.pdbx_seq_one_letter_code
_entity_poly.pdbx_strand_id
1 'polypeptide(L)'
;MTIGFLVNPDLTHRTIDFELEHAQQFLGGVANDRVAVSFQEDGSEYAALYNPEAKNKGAEPNPMASMARNNAATGNSAFLTDPTNAICGPVIFVDAEGEDISDEEIDRIKHSMRAVLNYREDQPEDYALWSAAVKNLGKLEI
;
A
#
# COMPACT_ATOMS: atom_id res chain seq x y z
N MET A 1 9.75 10.56 16.98
CA MET A 1 8.37 10.76 16.50
C MET A 1 8.45 11.06 15.02
N THR A 2 7.54 10.46 14.27
CA THR A 2 7.43 10.57 12.83
C THR A 2 5.95 10.73 12.48
N ILE A 3 5.63 11.70 11.64
CA ILE A 3 4.30 11.86 11.06
C ILE A 3 4.19 10.92 9.85
N GLY A 4 3.21 10.03 9.88
CA GLY A 4 2.93 9.12 8.78
C GLY A 4 1.49 9.21 8.31
N PHE A 5 1.23 8.71 7.10
CA PHE A 5 -0.11 8.62 6.54
C PHE A 5 -0.56 7.16 6.48
N LEU A 6 -1.45 6.78 7.39
CA LEU A 6 -1.99 5.43 7.47
C LEU A 6 -3.10 5.25 6.44
N VAL A 7 -2.99 4.24 5.58
CA VAL A 7 -4.00 3.86 4.58
C VAL A 7 -4.35 2.39 4.72
N ASN A 8 -5.64 2.11 4.89
CA ASN A 8 -6.17 0.75 5.01
C ASN A 8 -6.55 0.16 3.63
N PRO A 9 -6.74 -1.18 3.54
CA PRO A 9 -7.19 -1.84 2.32
C PRO A 9 -8.50 -1.31 1.73
N ASP A 10 -9.41 -0.82 2.57
CA ASP A 10 -10.68 -0.21 2.16
C ASP A 10 -10.54 1.27 1.75
N LEU A 11 -9.32 1.81 1.77
CA LEU A 11 -8.96 3.20 1.48
C LEU A 11 -9.40 4.21 2.55
N THR A 12 -9.87 3.75 3.71
CA THR A 12 -9.93 4.62 4.89
C THR A 12 -8.52 5.01 5.29
N HIS A 13 -8.34 6.27 5.71
CA HIS A 13 -7.01 6.82 5.95
C HIS A 13 -7.02 7.91 7.01
N ARG A 14 -5.85 8.15 7.62
CA ARG A 14 -5.61 9.26 8.56
C ARG A 14 -4.12 9.53 8.71
N THR A 15 -3.77 10.77 9.06
CA THR A 15 -2.45 11.09 9.57
C THR A 15 -2.29 10.53 10.99
N ILE A 16 -1.11 9.98 11.28
CA ILE A 16 -0.74 9.45 12.59
C ILE A 16 0.61 10.02 13.03
N ASP A 17 0.77 10.20 14.33
CA ASP A 17 2.06 10.45 14.97
C ASP A 17 2.48 9.15 15.67
N PHE A 18 3.67 8.66 15.35
CA PHE A 18 4.17 7.40 15.88
C PHE A 18 5.70 7.38 15.93
N GLU A 19 6.26 6.42 16.65
CA GLU A 19 7.67 6.07 16.53
C GLU A 19 7.79 4.88 15.58
N LEU A 20 8.79 4.89 14.69
CA LEU A 20 9.01 3.81 13.72
C LEU A 20 9.05 2.42 14.38
N GLU A 21 9.65 2.32 15.56
CA GLU A 21 9.71 1.10 16.39
C GLU A 21 8.34 0.60 16.86
N HIS A 22 7.34 1.50 16.92
CA HIS A 22 5.96 1.22 17.30
C HIS A 22 5.00 1.09 16.11
N ALA A 23 5.49 1.16 14.86
CA ALA A 23 4.65 1.01 13.65
C ALA A 23 3.79 -0.26 13.65
N GLN A 24 4.30 -1.34 14.24
CA GLN A 24 3.61 -2.62 14.41
C GLN A 24 2.23 -2.53 15.07
N GLN A 25 2.00 -1.53 15.92
CA GLN A 25 0.71 -1.30 16.58
C GLN A 25 -0.41 -0.94 15.59
N PHE A 26 -0.05 -0.31 14.47
CA PHE A 26 -0.98 0.07 13.41
C PHE A 26 -1.08 -1.00 12.31
N LEU A 27 -0.02 -1.78 12.10
CA LEU A 27 0.10 -2.74 11.00
C LEU A 27 -0.38 -4.16 11.38
N GLY A 28 -0.74 -4.39 12.65
CA GLY A 28 -1.35 -5.65 13.09
C GLY A 28 -0.39 -6.84 13.15
N GLY A 29 0.89 -6.61 13.41
CA GLY A 29 1.92 -7.65 13.47
C GLY A 29 3.32 -7.06 13.42
N VAL A 30 4.34 -7.92 13.33
CA VAL A 30 5.74 -7.45 13.32
C VAL A 30 5.99 -6.62 12.06
N ALA A 31 6.22 -5.32 12.23
CA ALA A 31 6.53 -4.38 11.16
C ALA A 31 8.00 -4.53 10.78
N ASN A 32 8.33 -5.57 10.01
CA ASN A 32 9.71 -5.93 9.71
C ASN A 32 10.20 -5.46 8.33
N ASP A 33 9.35 -4.85 7.51
CA ASP A 33 9.73 -4.56 6.13
C ASP A 33 9.36 -3.13 5.69
N ARG A 34 10.33 -2.43 5.11
CA ARG A 34 10.16 -1.13 4.46
C ARG A 34 10.26 -1.39 2.97
N VAL A 35 9.22 -1.06 2.22
CA VAL A 35 9.27 -1.15 0.75
C VAL A 35 9.26 0.26 0.17
N ALA A 36 10.22 0.51 -0.72
CA ALA A 36 10.19 1.69 -1.59
C ALA A 36 8.96 1.61 -2.50
N VAL A 37 8.16 2.65 -2.52
CA VAL A 37 6.97 2.81 -3.33
C VAL A 37 7.04 4.13 -4.09
N SER A 38 6.58 4.18 -5.32
CA SER A 38 6.60 5.40 -6.13
C SER A 38 5.22 5.70 -6.70
N PHE A 39 4.84 6.96 -6.65
CA PHE A 39 3.58 7.45 -7.21
C PHE A 39 3.84 8.15 -8.55
N GLN A 40 2.88 8.05 -9.47
CA GLN A 40 3.03 8.29 -10.92
C GLN A 40 3.49 9.69 -11.34
N GLU A 41 3.47 10.71 -10.48
CA GLU A 41 3.52 12.10 -10.96
C GLU A 41 4.92 12.74 -11.05
N ASP A 42 5.95 12.27 -10.33
CA ASP A 42 7.25 13.00 -10.34
C ASP A 42 8.52 12.13 -10.10
N GLY A 43 8.39 10.80 -10.05
CA GLY A 43 9.54 9.92 -9.78
C GLY A 43 10.10 10.03 -8.35
N SER A 44 9.41 10.74 -7.45
CA SER A 44 9.71 10.74 -6.02
C SER A 44 9.55 9.32 -5.45
N GLU A 45 10.58 8.84 -4.75
CA GLU A 45 10.52 7.61 -3.97
C GLU A 45 9.90 7.92 -2.60
N TYR A 46 9.01 7.06 -2.14
CA TYR A 46 8.43 7.11 -0.80
C TYR A 46 8.69 5.78 -0.11
N ALA A 47 8.66 5.77 1.22
CA ALA A 47 8.71 4.52 1.96
C ALA A 47 7.32 4.15 2.47
N ALA A 48 6.92 2.92 2.19
CA ALA A 48 5.75 2.29 2.77
C ALA A 48 6.18 1.27 3.84
N LEU A 49 5.68 1.46 5.06
CA LEU A 49 5.79 0.49 6.14
C LEU A 49 4.56 -0.44 6.08
N TYR A 50 4.80 -1.74 6.08
CA TYR A 50 3.73 -2.74 6.02
C TYR A 50 4.13 -4.01 6.76
N ASN A 51 3.15 -4.88 7.01
CA ASN A 51 3.38 -6.19 7.60
C ASN A 51 3.53 -7.23 6.47
N PRO A 52 4.74 -7.77 6.21
CA PRO A 52 4.95 -8.74 5.13
C PRO A 52 4.21 -10.06 5.36
N GLU A 53 3.90 -10.40 6.62
CA GLU A 53 3.13 -11.60 6.95
C GLU A 53 1.62 -11.43 6.72
N ALA A 54 1.13 -10.21 6.49
CA ALA A 54 -0.30 -9.93 6.34
C ALA A 54 -0.93 -10.77 5.22
N LYS A 55 -0.22 -10.94 4.10
CA LYS A 55 -0.68 -11.76 2.98
C LYS A 55 -0.87 -13.22 3.38
N ASN A 56 0.11 -13.80 4.08
CA ASN A 56 0.06 -15.20 4.54
C ASN A 56 -1.03 -15.41 5.61
N LYS A 57 -1.38 -14.35 6.36
CA LYS A 57 -2.48 -14.34 7.32
C LYS A 57 -3.85 -14.09 6.67
N GLY A 58 -3.90 -14.01 5.34
CA GLY A 58 -5.14 -13.79 4.59
C GLY A 58 -5.74 -12.39 4.74
N ALA A 59 -4.93 -11.38 5.07
CA ALA A 59 -5.37 -10.00 5.14
C ALA A 59 -5.85 -9.49 3.76
N GLU A 60 -6.73 -8.48 3.79
CA GLU A 60 -7.23 -7.84 2.58
C GLU A 60 -6.10 -7.14 1.81
N PRO A 61 -6.07 -7.22 0.47
CA PRO A 61 -5.07 -6.55 -0.33
C PRO A 61 -5.27 -5.04 -0.29
N ASN A 62 -4.17 -4.29 -0.15
CA ASN A 62 -4.16 -2.84 -0.24
C ASN A 62 -3.85 -2.43 -1.68
N PRO A 63 -4.85 -2.06 -2.50
CA PRO A 63 -4.62 -1.79 -3.92
C PRO A 63 -3.77 -0.56 -4.15
N MET A 64 -3.88 0.46 -3.30
CA MET A 64 -3.08 1.67 -3.49
C MET A 64 -1.60 1.39 -3.29
N ALA A 65 -1.25 0.72 -2.18
CA ALA A 65 0.14 0.32 -1.94
C ALA A 65 0.65 -0.69 -2.99
N SER A 66 -0.20 -1.62 -3.43
CA SER A 66 0.15 -2.59 -4.47
C SER A 66 0.41 -1.92 -5.82
N MET A 67 -0.42 -0.94 -6.20
CA MET A 67 -0.23 -0.14 -7.41
C MET A 67 1.07 0.67 -7.34
N ALA A 68 1.33 1.33 -6.22
CA ALA A 68 2.53 2.15 -6.02
C ALA A 68 3.81 1.30 -6.07
N ARG A 69 3.80 0.10 -5.47
CA ARG A 69 4.90 -0.86 -5.56
C ARG A 69 5.11 -1.35 -6.99
N ASN A 70 4.04 -1.70 -7.71
CA ASN A 70 4.14 -2.16 -9.09
C ASN A 70 4.72 -1.09 -10.00
N ASN A 71 4.26 0.15 -9.85
CA ASN A 71 4.78 1.30 -10.59
C ASN A 71 6.26 1.54 -10.31
N ALA A 72 6.69 1.49 -9.04
CA ALA A 72 8.10 1.61 -8.66
C ALA A 72 8.98 0.52 -9.29
N ALA A 73 8.50 -0.73 -9.28
CA ALA A 73 9.28 -1.87 -9.77
C ALA A 73 9.39 -1.94 -11.30
N THR A 74 8.39 -1.41 -12.03
CA THR A 74 8.25 -1.70 -13.48
C THR A 74 8.09 -0.46 -14.36
N GLY A 75 7.83 0.71 -13.78
CA GLY A 75 7.37 1.90 -14.51
C GLY A 75 6.00 1.70 -15.17
N ASN A 76 5.32 0.58 -14.90
CA ASN A 76 4.01 0.30 -15.45
C ASN A 76 2.91 0.82 -14.52
N SER A 77 2.22 1.84 -15.01
CA SER A 77 1.07 2.46 -14.37
C SER A 77 -0.23 1.66 -14.52
N ALA A 78 -0.22 0.53 -15.24
CA ALA A 78 -1.39 -0.32 -15.39
C ALA A 78 -1.88 -0.82 -14.02
N PHE A 79 -3.16 -0.60 -13.74
CA PHE A 79 -3.78 -0.92 -12.46
C PHE A 79 -3.74 -2.43 -12.16
N LEU A 80 -3.24 -2.78 -10.97
CA LEU A 80 -3.48 -4.05 -10.28
C LEU A 80 -3.31 -5.31 -11.15
N THR A 81 -2.16 -5.42 -11.83
CA THR A 81 -1.88 -6.54 -12.75
C THR A 81 -1.02 -7.65 -12.15
N ASP A 82 -0.32 -7.37 -11.04
CA ASP A 82 0.56 -8.33 -10.37
C ASP A 82 0.03 -8.73 -8.97
N PRO A 83 -0.71 -9.85 -8.86
CA PRO A 83 -1.19 -10.34 -7.58
C PRO A 83 -0.08 -10.99 -6.72
N THR A 84 1.09 -11.30 -7.28
CA THR A 84 2.19 -11.95 -6.56
C THR A 84 2.92 -10.98 -5.64
N ASN A 85 3.13 -9.75 -6.11
CA ASN A 85 3.79 -8.68 -5.35
C ASN A 85 2.83 -7.73 -4.62
N ALA A 86 1.52 -8.03 -4.61
CA ALA A 86 0.53 -7.23 -3.90
C ALA A 86 0.83 -7.11 -2.39
N ILE A 87 0.71 -5.89 -1.87
CA ILE A 87 0.80 -5.57 -0.44
C ILE A 87 -0.57 -5.80 0.20
N CYS A 88 -0.61 -6.50 1.33
CA CYS A 88 -1.84 -6.77 2.08
C CYS A 88 -1.82 -6.09 3.44
N GLY A 89 -3.00 -5.74 3.96
CA GLY A 89 -3.18 -5.06 5.23
C GLY A 89 -2.99 -3.54 5.18
N PRO A 90 -3.05 -2.87 6.35
CA PRO A 90 -2.76 -1.45 6.46
C PRO A 90 -1.32 -1.12 6.05
N VAL A 91 -1.11 0.09 5.55
CA VAL A 91 0.21 0.61 5.16
C VAL A 91 0.37 2.01 5.73
N ILE A 92 1.56 2.33 6.25
CA ILE A 92 1.91 3.69 6.66
C ILE A 92 2.90 4.24 5.64
N PHE A 93 2.55 5.38 5.03
CA PHE A 93 3.46 6.12 4.16
C PHE A 93 4.24 7.12 4.99
N VAL A 94 5.54 7.18 4.72
CA VAL A 94 6.51 8.15 5.26
C VAL A 94 7.40 8.61 4.11
N ASP A 95 8.18 9.66 4.34
CA ASP A 95 9.21 10.09 3.38
C ASP A 95 10.21 8.95 3.06
N ALA A 96 10.94 9.03 1.94
CA ALA A 96 11.95 8.05 1.53
C ALA A 96 12.98 7.71 2.64
N GLU A 97 13.42 8.70 3.40
CA GLU A 97 14.37 8.53 4.50
C GLU A 97 13.69 8.00 5.77
N GLY A 98 12.36 7.97 5.79
CA GLY A 98 11.56 7.59 6.94
C GLY A 98 11.20 8.75 7.86
N GLU A 99 11.36 9.96 7.35
CA GLU A 99 11.02 11.19 8.04
C GLU A 99 9.51 11.49 7.94
N ASP A 100 9.11 12.64 8.49
CA ASP A 100 7.75 13.11 8.47
C ASP A 100 7.25 13.25 7.03
N ILE A 101 6.09 12.65 6.77
CA ILE A 101 5.40 12.87 5.50
C ILE A 101 4.88 14.31 5.45
N SER A 102 5.14 14.99 4.34
CA SER A 102 4.66 16.34 4.05
C SER A 102 3.21 16.35 3.54
N ASP A 103 2.56 17.51 3.64
CA ASP A 103 1.20 17.70 3.13
C ASP A 103 1.10 17.47 1.61
N GLU A 104 2.13 17.84 0.86
CA GLU A 104 2.20 17.63 -0.58
C GLU A 104 2.22 16.15 -0.95
N GLU A 105 2.95 15.34 -0.17
CA GLU A 105 3.00 13.88 -0.34
C GLU A 105 1.67 13.23 0.01
N ILE A 106 1.04 13.67 1.11
CA ILE A 106 -0.30 13.21 1.49
C ILE A 106 -1.30 13.48 0.35
N ASP A 107 -1.24 14.66 -0.28
CA ASP A 107 -2.17 15.01 -1.35
C ASP A 107 -1.92 14.20 -2.64
N ARG A 108 -0.67 13.86 -2.96
CA ARG A 108 -0.34 12.92 -4.05
C ARG A 108 -0.83 11.51 -3.77
N ILE A 109 -0.70 11.04 -2.54
CA ILE A 109 -1.27 9.74 -2.12
C ILE A 109 -2.79 9.77 -2.28
N LYS A 110 -3.47 10.83 -1.82
CA LYS A 110 -4.93 10.97 -1.99
C LYS A 110 -5.34 11.01 -3.47
N HIS A 111 -4.55 11.64 -4.34
CA HIS A 111 -4.81 11.62 -5.79
C HIS A 111 -4.75 10.20 -6.34
N SER A 112 -3.70 9.45 -5.98
CA SER A 112 -3.57 8.03 -6.33
C SER A 112 -4.71 7.18 -5.77
N MET A 113 -5.17 7.44 -4.55
CA MET A 113 -6.33 6.76 -3.95
C MET A 113 -7.62 7.01 -4.74
N ARG A 114 -7.83 8.24 -5.23
CA ARG A 114 -8.98 8.55 -6.11
C ARG A 114 -8.91 7.76 -7.41
N ALA A 115 -7.72 7.62 -8.00
CA ALA A 115 -7.54 6.82 -9.20
C ALA A 115 -7.87 5.33 -8.96
N VAL A 116 -7.47 4.79 -7.80
CA VAL A 116 -7.83 3.41 -7.39
C VAL A 116 -9.34 3.27 -7.14
N LEU A 117 -9.99 4.26 -6.52
CA LEU A 117 -11.45 4.26 -6.34
C LEU A 117 -12.16 4.23 -7.69
N ASN A 118 -11.78 5.10 -8.62
CA ASN A 118 -12.37 5.13 -9.96
C ASN A 118 -12.16 3.78 -10.67
N TYR A 119 -10.96 3.19 -10.61
CA TYR A 119 -10.71 1.87 -11.19
C TYR A 119 -11.62 0.78 -10.60
N ARG A 120 -11.84 0.78 -9.27
CA ARG A 120 -12.75 -0.16 -8.61
C ARG A 120 -14.21 0.00 -9.08
N GLU A 121 -14.63 1.23 -9.36
CA GLU A 121 -15.99 1.54 -9.82
C GLU A 121 -16.17 1.23 -11.32
N ASP A 122 -15.17 1.56 -12.14
CA ASP A 122 -15.19 1.37 -13.59
C ASP A 122 -14.95 -0.08 -14.01
N GLN A 123 -14.14 -0.83 -13.25
CA GLN A 123 -13.73 -2.21 -13.54
C GLN A 123 -13.91 -3.15 -12.32
N PRO A 124 -15.14 -3.33 -11.82
CA PRO A 124 -15.39 -4.08 -10.59
C PRO A 124 -15.04 -5.58 -10.70
N GLU A 125 -15.23 -6.17 -11.88
CA GLU A 125 -14.89 -7.59 -12.13
C GLU A 125 -13.39 -7.83 -12.11
N ASP A 126 -12.61 -7.00 -12.80
CA ASP A 126 -11.14 -7.07 -12.81
C ASP A 126 -10.57 -6.88 -11.40
N TYR A 127 -11.08 -5.89 -10.67
CA TYR A 127 -10.69 -5.67 -9.28
C TYR A 127 -10.99 -6.90 -8.40
N ALA A 128 -12.16 -7.51 -8.56
CA ALA A 128 -12.54 -8.70 -7.81
C ALA A 128 -11.64 -9.90 -8.14
N LEU A 129 -11.32 -10.11 -9.42
CA LEU A 129 -10.42 -11.18 -9.88
C LEU A 129 -9.01 -10.99 -9.32
N TRP A 130 -8.46 -9.78 -9.40
CA TRP A 130 -7.16 -9.47 -8.83
C TRP A 130 -7.16 -9.71 -7.30
N SER A 131 -8.15 -9.16 -6.59
CA SER A 131 -8.24 -9.32 -5.12
C SER A 131 -8.35 -10.80 -4.72
N ALA A 132 -9.16 -11.58 -5.44
CA ALA A 132 -9.28 -13.02 -5.22
C ALA A 132 -7.95 -13.75 -5.49
N ALA A 133 -7.23 -13.40 -6.56
CA ALA A 133 -5.93 -13.98 -6.87
C ALA A 133 -4.91 -13.71 -5.76
N VAL A 134 -4.84 -12.47 -5.25
CA VAL A 134 -3.94 -12.11 -4.14
C VAL A 134 -4.22 -12.97 -2.90
N LYS A 135 -5.50 -13.10 -2.53
CA LYS A 135 -5.92 -13.89 -1.36
C LYS A 135 -5.62 -15.38 -1.52
N ASN A 136 -5.83 -15.91 -2.71
CA ASN A 136 -5.57 -17.32 -2.99
C ASN A 136 -4.06 -17.64 -2.97
N LEU A 137 -3.22 -16.73 -3.46
CA LEU A 137 -1.77 -16.86 -3.38
C LEU A 137 -1.27 -16.86 -1.93
N GLY A 138 -1.89 -16.06 -1.04
CA GLY A 138 -1.54 -16.05 0.38
C GLY A 138 -1.96 -17.31 1.15
N LYS A 139 -2.87 -18.12 0.58
CA LYS A 139 -3.43 -19.34 1.19
C LYS A 139 -2.95 -20.64 0.54
N LEU A 140 -2.03 -20.55 -0.43
CA LEU A 140 -1.63 -21.71 -1.23
C LEU A 140 -0.76 -22.67 -0.37
N GLU A 141 -1.41 -23.55 0.38
CA GLU A 141 -0.82 -24.75 0.98
C GLU A 141 -1.03 -25.90 -0.02
N ILE A 142 0.04 -26.33 -0.71
CA ILE A 142 0.02 -27.52 -1.59
C ILE A 142 0.79 -28.65 -0.92
#